data_AF-A0A7R9VKT6-F1
#
_entry.id   AF-A0A7R9VKT6-F1
#
_cell.length_a   1.000
_cell.length_b   1.000
_cell.length_c   1.000
_cell.angle_alpha   90.00
_cell.angle_beta   90.00
_cell.angle_gamma   90.00
#
_symmetry.space_group_name_H-M   'P 1'
#
loop_
_entity.id
_entity.type
_entity.pdbx_description
1 polymer ?
#
loop_
_entity_poly.entity_id
_entity_poly.type
_entity_poly.pdbx_seq_one_letter_code
_entity_poly.pdbx_strand_id
1 'polypeptide(L)'
;KGFRERLHGHNYRVSVRLLGNKRIGPDGYVLDYGCVKKVTKEVCKEINEHFLCPMRSDVIDISTEGESVKLICEDGAVFVFPKEDCYMLPIVHATTEELAVYLWGKILAGLDSDYLVKRGIHTMEVTVGEAVGQEAVFRMKVPDVEIPHVEREKLSDVASYITK
;
A
#
# COMPACT_ATOMS: atom_id res chain seq x y z
N LYS A 1 21.26 -1.51 2.25
CA LYS A 1 22.54 -1.59 3.00
C LYS A 1 23.58 -0.66 2.38
N GLY A 2 24.26 0.13 3.20
CA GLY A 2 25.34 1.02 2.77
C GLY A 2 24.90 2.31 2.05
N PHE A 3 23.60 2.59 2.03
CA PHE A 3 23.04 3.80 1.44
C PHE A 3 21.90 4.33 2.31
N ARG A 4 21.90 5.65 2.53
CA ARG A 4 20.85 6.40 3.22
C ARG A 4 20.69 7.75 2.52
N GLU A 5 19.47 8.10 2.16
CA GLU A 5 19.14 9.43 1.62
C GLU A 5 18.70 10.40 2.70
N ARG A 6 18.66 11.71 2.41
CA ARG A 6 18.19 12.73 3.37
C ARG A 6 16.67 12.66 3.51
N LEU A 7 16.16 13.03 4.69
CA LEU A 7 14.73 13.17 4.92
C LEU A 7 14.12 14.19 3.94
N HIS A 8 13.02 13.79 3.31
CA HIS A 8 12.21 14.60 2.40
C HIS A 8 10.79 14.00 2.32
N GLY A 9 9.97 14.45 1.37
CA GLY A 9 8.63 13.92 1.20
C GLY A 9 8.11 14.08 -0.24
N HIS A 10 6.96 13.46 -0.49
CA HIS A 10 6.32 13.43 -1.80
C HIS A 10 4.82 13.64 -1.71
N ASN A 11 4.26 14.20 -2.78
CA ASN A 11 2.83 14.13 -3.03
C ASN A 11 2.54 12.81 -3.76
N TYR A 12 2.50 11.71 -2.99
CA TYR A 12 2.22 10.40 -3.56
C TYR A 12 0.87 10.37 -4.29
N ARG A 13 0.86 9.71 -5.45
CA ARG A 13 -0.36 9.52 -6.25
C ARG A 13 -0.65 8.04 -6.39
N VAL A 14 -1.88 7.65 -6.06
CA VAL A 14 -2.34 6.26 -6.15
C VAL A 14 -3.38 6.15 -7.26
N SER A 15 -3.21 5.19 -8.17
CA SER A 15 -4.19 4.84 -9.20
C SER A 15 -4.56 3.37 -9.10
N VAL A 16 -5.85 3.06 -9.31
CA VAL A 16 -6.36 1.68 -9.34
C VAL A 16 -6.89 1.37 -10.73
N ARG A 17 -6.44 0.26 -11.30
CA ARG A 17 -6.95 -0.28 -12.55
C ARG A 17 -7.54 -1.67 -12.31
N LEU A 18 -8.76 -1.88 -12.78
CA LEU A 18 -9.45 -3.18 -12.73
C LEU A 18 -9.62 -3.71 -14.14
N LEU A 19 -9.30 -4.98 -14.34
CA LEU A 19 -9.50 -5.68 -15.61
C LEU A 19 -10.61 -6.71 -15.42
N GLY A 20 -11.66 -6.55 -16.24
CA GLY A 20 -12.78 -7.48 -16.31
C GLY A 20 -12.74 -8.34 -17.56
N ASN A 21 -13.70 -9.27 -17.64
CA ASN A 21 -13.92 -10.07 -18.83
C ASN A 21 -14.39 -9.22 -20.03
N LYS A 22 -14.60 -9.85 -21.18
CA LYS A 22 -14.98 -9.17 -22.44
C LYS A 22 -16.42 -8.61 -22.45
N ARG A 23 -17.17 -8.73 -21.36
CA ARG A 23 -18.57 -8.30 -21.23
C ARG A 23 -18.70 -7.28 -20.10
N ILE A 24 -19.57 -6.30 -20.30
CA ILE A 24 -20.01 -5.38 -19.26
C ILE A 24 -21.33 -5.87 -18.67
N GLY A 25 -21.69 -5.38 -17.49
CA GLY A 25 -22.98 -5.66 -16.87
C GLY A 25 -24.15 -5.10 -17.69
N PRO A 26 -25.38 -5.59 -17.44
CA PRO A 26 -26.59 -5.10 -18.12
C PRO A 26 -26.90 -3.62 -17.81
N ASP A 27 -26.30 -3.09 -16.75
CA ASP A 27 -26.31 -1.68 -16.36
C ASP A 27 -25.34 -0.80 -17.18
N GLY A 28 -24.58 -1.39 -18.10
CA GLY A 28 -23.62 -0.69 -18.96
C GLY A 28 -22.25 -0.44 -18.32
N TYR A 29 -21.99 -0.97 -17.11
CA TYR A 29 -20.71 -0.77 -16.43
C TYR A 29 -19.85 -2.02 -16.42
N VAL A 30 -18.53 -1.83 -16.34
CA VAL A 30 -17.67 -2.91 -15.84
C VAL A 30 -17.94 -3.05 -14.33
N LEU A 31 -17.83 -1.93 -13.60
CA LEU A 31 -18.08 -1.77 -12.17
C LEU A 31 -18.49 -0.31 -11.91
N ASP A 32 -19.28 -0.05 -10.89
CA ASP A 32 -19.45 1.31 -10.35
C ASP A 32 -18.14 1.78 -9.69
N TYR A 33 -17.55 2.86 -10.24
CA TYR A 33 -16.33 3.45 -9.71
C TYR A 33 -16.47 4.03 -8.29
N GLY A 34 -17.70 4.29 -7.82
CA GLY A 34 -17.96 4.87 -6.50
C GLY A 34 -17.34 4.06 -5.36
N CYS A 35 -17.46 2.73 -5.42
CA CYS A 35 -16.90 1.84 -4.40
C CYS A 35 -15.36 1.90 -4.37
N VAL A 36 -14.71 1.81 -5.54
CA VAL A 36 -13.24 1.86 -5.68
C VAL A 36 -12.70 3.22 -5.23
N LYS A 37 -13.35 4.32 -5.65
CA LYS A 37 -12.94 5.67 -5.25
C LYS A 37 -13.02 5.88 -3.75
N LYS A 38 -14.10 5.40 -3.12
CA LYS A 38 -14.29 5.50 -1.67
C LYS A 38 -13.17 4.78 -0.92
N VAL A 39 -12.98 3.50 -1.20
CA VAL A 39 -11.97 2.67 -0.52
C VAL A 39 -10.56 3.21 -0.75
N THR A 40 -10.20 3.54 -1.99
CA THR A 40 -8.87 4.08 -2.32
C THR A 40 -8.61 5.38 -1.56
N LYS A 41 -9.61 6.27 -1.49
CA LYS A 41 -9.49 7.54 -0.75
C LYS A 41 -9.34 7.31 0.75
N GLU A 42 -10.07 6.38 1.33
CA GLU A 42 -9.99 6.03 2.75
C GLU A 42 -8.58 5.53 3.10
N VAL A 43 -8.05 4.56 2.34
CA VAL A 43 -6.70 4.04 2.52
C VAL A 43 -5.63 5.13 2.35
N CYS A 44 -5.73 5.98 1.33
CA CYS A 44 -4.79 7.10 1.16
C CYS A 44 -4.88 8.10 2.33
N LYS A 45 -6.06 8.31 2.90
CA LYS A 45 -6.25 9.24 4.02
C LYS A 45 -5.61 8.73 5.31
N GLU A 46 -5.58 7.41 5.52
CA GLU A 46 -4.91 6.81 6.69
C GLU A 46 -3.41 7.15 6.74
N ILE A 47 -2.75 7.16 5.59
CA ILE A 47 -1.30 7.41 5.48
C ILE A 47 -0.93 8.88 5.22
N ASN A 48 -1.91 9.71 4.84
CA ASN A 48 -1.70 11.12 4.48
C ASN A 48 -1.11 11.91 5.66
N GLU A 49 -0.17 12.82 5.39
CA GLU A 49 0.45 13.71 6.40
C GLU A 49 1.25 13.01 7.51
N HIS A 50 1.71 11.76 7.28
CA HIS A 50 2.59 11.06 8.21
C HIS A 50 3.97 10.80 7.61
N PHE A 51 4.97 10.65 8.48
CA PHE A 51 6.21 9.94 8.17
C PHE A 51 5.93 8.45 8.01
N LEU A 52 6.26 7.89 6.85
CA LEU A 52 6.06 6.48 6.55
C LEU A 52 7.22 5.65 7.16
N CYS A 53 6.95 4.98 8.28
CA CYS A 53 7.97 4.27 9.04
C CYS A 53 8.05 2.78 8.62
N PRO A 54 9.16 2.31 8.03
CA PRO A 54 9.30 0.95 7.50
C PRO A 54 9.67 -0.06 8.61
N MET A 55 8.66 -0.62 9.29
CA MET A 55 8.85 -1.43 10.50
C MET A 55 9.60 -2.75 10.30
N ARG A 56 9.85 -3.15 9.06
CA ARG A 56 10.61 -4.36 8.72
C ARG A 56 11.97 -4.05 8.12
N SER A 57 12.42 -2.80 8.22
CA SER A 57 13.75 -2.42 7.74
C SER A 57 14.83 -3.30 8.36
N ASP A 58 15.75 -3.79 7.54
CA ASP A 58 16.91 -4.57 7.96
C ASP A 58 18.17 -3.69 8.11
N VAL A 59 18.02 -2.37 7.96
CA VAL A 59 19.10 -1.36 7.98
C VAL A 59 18.81 -0.15 8.85
N ILE A 60 17.62 -0.08 9.45
CA ILE A 60 17.24 0.96 10.42
C ILE A 60 16.80 0.25 11.69
N ASP A 61 17.44 0.58 12.81
CA ASP A 61 16.95 0.17 14.12
C ASP A 61 15.83 1.12 14.55
N ILE A 62 14.61 0.58 14.66
CA ILE A 62 13.39 1.34 14.92
C ILE A 62 12.83 0.91 16.27
N SER A 63 12.66 1.87 17.17
CA SER A 63 12.09 1.64 18.50
C SER A 63 11.05 2.70 18.86
N THR A 64 10.13 2.35 19.76
CA THR A 64 9.17 3.28 20.34
C THR A 64 9.53 3.52 21.80
N GLU A 65 9.79 4.77 22.15
CA GLU A 65 10.14 5.21 23.50
C GLU A 65 9.07 6.23 23.95
N GLY A 66 8.09 5.79 24.76
CA GLY A 66 6.94 6.63 25.13
C GLY A 66 6.11 7.07 23.91
N GLU A 67 5.93 8.38 23.74
CA GLU A 67 5.20 9.00 22.62
C GLU A 67 6.11 9.37 21.44
N SER A 68 7.27 8.72 21.32
CA SER A 68 8.22 8.98 20.24
C SER A 68 8.64 7.70 19.53
N VAL A 69 8.84 7.81 18.22
CA VAL A 69 9.49 6.78 17.39
C VAL A 69 10.90 7.24 17.09
N LYS A 70 11.88 6.38 17.40
CA LYS A 70 13.29 6.64 17.22
C LYS A 70 13.86 5.71 16.15
N LEU A 71 14.61 6.28 15.22
CA LEU A 71 15.26 5.58 14.12
C LEU A 71 16.77 5.80 14.21
N ILE A 72 17.56 4.73 14.21
CA ILE A 72 19.02 4.76 14.18
C ILE A 72 19.48 4.10 12.87
N CYS A 73 20.18 4.85 12.01
CA CYS A 73 20.64 4.40 10.71
C CYS A 73 22.05 3.78 10.76
N GLU A 74 22.44 2.99 9.74
CA GLU A 74 23.78 2.36 9.63
C GLU A 74 24.94 3.38 9.71
N ASP A 75 24.72 4.63 9.27
CA ASP A 75 25.71 5.72 9.31
C ASP A 75 25.76 6.47 10.66
N GLY A 76 24.97 6.03 11.64
CA GLY A 76 24.87 6.63 12.97
C GLY A 76 23.94 7.84 13.05
N ALA A 77 23.27 8.23 11.97
CA ALA A 77 22.22 9.26 12.02
C ALA A 77 21.05 8.80 12.90
N VAL A 78 20.50 9.75 13.67
CA VAL A 78 19.38 9.50 14.58
C VAL A 78 18.23 10.45 14.25
N PHE A 79 17.04 9.90 14.09
CA PHE A 79 15.80 10.66 13.94
C PHE A 79 14.85 10.30 15.08
N VAL A 80 14.11 11.29 15.57
CA VAL A 80 13.07 11.10 16.58
C VAL A 80 11.85 11.90 16.14
N PHE A 81 10.71 11.22 16.01
CA PHE A 81 9.44 11.81 15.62
C PHE A 81 8.39 11.54 16.71
N PRO A 82 7.40 12.44 16.90
CA PRO A 82 6.20 12.10 17.64
C PRO A 82 5.56 10.84 17.06
N LYS A 83 5.07 9.95 17.92
CA LYS A 83 4.43 8.70 17.47
C LYS A 83 3.20 8.97 16.62
N GLU A 84 2.45 10.03 16.93
CA GLU A 84 1.28 10.45 16.17
C GLU A 84 1.59 10.94 14.75
N ASP A 85 2.82 11.39 14.49
CA ASP A 85 3.26 11.83 13.16
C ASP A 85 3.79 10.67 12.30
N CYS A 86 3.82 9.45 12.83
CA CYS A 86 4.36 8.27 12.16
C CYS A 86 3.24 7.29 11.77
N TYR A 87 3.24 6.86 10.51
CA TYR A 87 2.44 5.73 10.07
C TYR A 87 3.33 4.49 9.95
N MET A 88 3.11 3.52 10.83
CA MET A 88 3.95 2.33 10.98
C MET A 88 3.57 1.27 9.95
N LEU A 89 4.38 1.11 8.91
CA LEU A 89 4.11 0.23 7.77
C LEU A 89 4.85 -1.11 7.88
N PRO A 90 4.21 -2.25 7.53
CA PRO A 90 4.85 -3.56 7.50
C PRO A 90 5.71 -3.76 6.24
N ILE A 91 6.58 -2.78 5.94
CA ILE A 91 7.46 -2.74 4.76
C ILE A 91 8.92 -2.69 5.20
N VAL A 92 9.82 -3.13 4.31
CA VAL A 92 11.27 -3.11 4.53
C VAL A 92 11.85 -1.76 4.11
N HIS A 93 11.38 -1.23 2.97
CA HIS A 93 11.79 0.06 2.45
C HIS A 93 10.57 0.90 2.07
N ALA A 94 10.63 2.21 2.32
CA ALA A 94 9.56 3.15 1.95
C ALA A 94 9.63 3.55 0.46
N THR A 95 9.80 2.58 -0.45
CA THR A 95 9.84 2.83 -1.89
C THR A 95 8.44 2.78 -2.50
N THR A 96 8.30 3.35 -3.71
CA THR A 96 7.03 3.28 -4.45
C THR A 96 6.58 1.85 -4.74
N GLU A 97 7.50 0.91 -4.97
CA GLU A 97 7.21 -0.51 -5.20
C GLU A 97 6.57 -1.18 -3.98
N GLU A 98 7.18 -1.06 -2.80
CA GLU A 98 6.65 -1.67 -1.58
C GLU A 98 5.33 -1.02 -1.16
N LEU A 99 5.20 0.30 -1.35
CA LEU A 99 3.93 1.00 -1.15
C LEU A 99 2.84 0.49 -2.11
N ALA A 100 3.17 0.19 -3.38
CA ALA A 100 2.19 -0.35 -4.32
C ALA A 100 1.66 -1.72 -3.89
N VAL A 101 2.52 -2.58 -3.34
CA VAL A 101 2.10 -3.88 -2.76
C VAL A 101 1.21 -3.67 -1.55
N TYR A 102 1.64 -2.86 -0.57
CA TYR A 102 0.90 -2.57 0.64
C TYR A 102 -0.51 -2.02 0.33
N LEU A 103 -0.57 -1.01 -0.55
CA LEU A 103 -1.80 -0.35 -0.95
C LEU A 103 -2.70 -1.28 -1.76
N TRP A 104 -2.16 -2.15 -2.61
CA TRP A 104 -2.95 -3.18 -3.29
C TRP A 104 -3.68 -4.07 -2.29
N GLY A 105 -2.98 -4.56 -1.26
CA GLY A 105 -3.56 -5.38 -0.21
C GLY A 105 -4.65 -4.66 0.57
N LYS A 106 -4.37 -3.43 1.02
CA LYS A 106 -5.31 -2.58 1.77
C LYS A 106 -6.56 -2.23 0.95
N ILE A 107 -6.39 -1.88 -0.32
CA ILE A 107 -7.51 -1.54 -1.21
C ILE A 107 -8.35 -2.79 -1.47
N LEU A 108 -7.74 -3.94 -1.75
CA LEU A 108 -8.48 -5.18 -1.95
C LEU A 108 -9.28 -5.57 -0.69
N ALA A 109 -8.68 -5.43 0.48
CA ALA A 109 -9.32 -5.72 1.76
C ALA A 109 -10.57 -4.87 2.05
N GLY A 110 -10.58 -3.61 1.57
CA GLY A 110 -11.71 -2.70 1.68
C GLY A 110 -12.77 -2.90 0.58
N LEU A 111 -12.45 -3.64 -0.49
CA LEU A 111 -13.38 -4.00 -1.56
C LEU A 111 -14.05 -5.35 -1.26
N ASP A 112 -15.22 -5.56 -1.88
CA ASP A 112 -15.91 -6.85 -1.88
C ASP A 112 -15.41 -7.69 -3.06
N SER A 113 -14.50 -8.62 -2.79
CA SER A 113 -13.91 -9.50 -3.81
C SER A 113 -14.96 -10.34 -4.53
N ASP A 114 -16.01 -10.79 -3.85
CA ASP A 114 -17.08 -11.57 -4.45
C ASP A 114 -17.90 -10.72 -5.42
N TYR A 115 -18.17 -9.48 -5.05
CA TYR A 115 -18.80 -8.53 -5.96
C TYR A 115 -17.93 -8.26 -7.19
N LEU A 116 -16.62 -8.06 -7.02
CA LEU A 116 -15.69 -7.89 -8.15
C LEU A 116 -15.74 -9.10 -9.10
N VAL A 117 -15.66 -10.32 -8.55
CA VAL A 117 -15.71 -11.56 -9.34
C VAL A 117 -17.06 -11.75 -10.04
N LYS A 118 -18.19 -11.45 -9.37
CA LYS A 118 -19.54 -11.46 -9.97
C LYS A 118 -19.68 -10.45 -11.12
N ARG A 119 -18.97 -9.33 -11.05
CA ARG A 119 -18.85 -8.34 -12.15
C ARG A 119 -17.86 -8.76 -13.23
N GLY A 120 -17.22 -9.92 -13.09
CA GLY A 120 -16.27 -10.46 -14.04
C GLY A 120 -14.87 -9.83 -13.95
N ILE A 121 -14.57 -9.08 -12.88
CA ILE A 121 -13.24 -8.54 -12.60
C ILE A 121 -12.33 -9.70 -12.18
N HIS A 122 -11.21 -9.85 -12.85
CA HIS A 122 -10.23 -10.91 -12.57
C HIS A 122 -8.88 -10.38 -12.11
N THR A 123 -8.57 -9.10 -12.31
CA THR A 123 -7.26 -8.53 -11.98
C THR A 123 -7.41 -7.11 -11.45
N MET A 124 -6.65 -6.81 -10.38
CA MET A 124 -6.48 -5.47 -9.85
C MET A 124 -5.01 -5.06 -9.96
N GLU A 125 -4.78 -3.83 -10.37
CA GLU A 125 -3.50 -3.17 -10.44
C GLU A 125 -3.54 -1.89 -9.62
N VAL A 126 -2.49 -1.66 -8.83
CA VAL A 126 -2.26 -0.43 -8.09
C VAL A 126 -0.95 0.18 -8.57
N THR A 127 -1.01 1.46 -8.91
CA THR A 127 0.15 2.27 -9.29
C THR A 127 0.40 3.33 -8.23
N VAL A 128 1.66 3.48 -7.80
CA VAL A 128 2.09 4.51 -6.85
C VAL A 128 3.17 5.36 -7.52
N GLY A 129 2.94 6.67 -7.61
CA GLY A 129 3.90 7.64 -8.13
C GLY A 129 4.39 8.59 -7.05
N GLU A 130 5.70 8.83 -7.00
CA GLU A 130 6.34 9.80 -6.10
C GLU A 130 6.61 11.15 -6.79
N ALA A 131 6.75 11.13 -8.13
CA ALA A 131 6.90 12.28 -9.00
C ALA A 131 6.38 11.96 -10.41
N VAL A 132 6.25 12.99 -11.27
CA VAL A 132 5.78 12.80 -12.64
C VAL A 132 6.79 11.94 -13.42
N GLY A 133 6.33 10.80 -13.93
CA GLY A 133 7.15 9.85 -14.69
C GLY A 133 7.98 8.88 -13.82
N GLN A 134 7.82 8.92 -12.49
CA GLN A 134 8.47 8.02 -11.54
C GLN A 134 7.39 7.28 -10.75
N GLU A 135 7.07 6.07 -11.22
CA GLU A 135 5.93 5.28 -10.72
C GLU A 135 6.30 3.80 -10.64
N ALA A 136 5.78 3.13 -9.62
CA ALA A 136 5.80 1.68 -9.49
C ALA A 136 4.39 1.10 -9.65
N VAL A 137 4.31 -0.11 -10.17
CA VAL A 137 3.05 -0.80 -10.45
C VAL A 137 3.08 -2.20 -9.85
N PHE A 138 2.07 -2.52 -9.05
CA PHE A 138 1.83 -3.86 -8.56
C PHE A 138 0.49 -4.39 -9.07
N ARG A 139 0.50 -5.62 -9.62
CA ARG A 139 -0.65 -6.24 -10.27
C ARG A 139 -0.78 -7.69 -9.89
N MET A 140 -1.98 -8.08 -9.47
CA MET A 140 -2.31 -9.47 -9.14
C MET A 140 -3.74 -9.84 -9.51
N LYS A 141 -3.99 -11.14 -9.61
CA LYS A 141 -5.34 -11.68 -9.77
C LYS A 141 -6.17 -11.34 -8.53
N VAL A 142 -7.42 -10.94 -8.73
CA VAL A 142 -8.40 -10.86 -7.63
C VAL A 142 -8.72 -12.29 -7.19
N PRO A 143 -8.63 -12.63 -5.89
CA PRO A 143 -8.95 -13.98 -5.43
C PRO A 143 -10.40 -14.37 -5.75
N ASP A 144 -10.59 -15.61 -6.22
CA ASP A 144 -11.90 -16.13 -6.62
C ASP A 144 -12.75 -16.61 -5.42
N VAL A 145 -12.27 -16.38 -4.20
CA VAL A 145 -12.90 -16.77 -2.94
C VAL A 145 -12.95 -15.59 -1.98
N GLU A 146 -14.03 -15.49 -1.21
CA GLU A 146 -14.16 -14.48 -0.18
C GLU A 146 -12.99 -14.58 0.80
N ILE A 147 -12.25 -13.48 0.96
CA ILE A 147 -11.09 -13.44 1.85
C ILE A 147 -11.63 -13.21 3.28
N PRO A 148 -11.47 -14.18 4.20
CA PRO A 148 -11.95 -14.03 5.56
C PRO A 148 -11.36 -12.77 6.18
N HIS A 149 -12.14 -12.05 6.98
CA HIS A 149 -11.72 -10.75 7.53
C HIS A 149 -10.35 -10.82 8.25
N VAL A 150 -10.10 -11.93 8.95
CA VAL A 150 -8.83 -12.22 9.66
C VAL A 150 -7.61 -12.40 8.75
N GLU A 151 -7.81 -12.66 7.45
CA GLU A 151 -6.72 -12.86 6.49
C GLU A 151 -6.47 -11.64 5.61
N ARG A 152 -7.35 -10.63 5.67
CA ARG A 152 -7.25 -9.43 4.84
C ARG A 152 -5.99 -8.60 5.15
N GLU A 153 -5.54 -8.58 6.40
CA GLU A 153 -4.29 -7.88 6.77
C GLU A 153 -3.05 -8.52 6.15
N LYS A 154 -3.07 -9.85 5.93
CA LYS A 154 -1.97 -10.57 5.27
C LYS A 154 -1.79 -10.16 3.81
N LEU A 155 -2.85 -9.66 3.16
CA LEU A 155 -2.76 -9.17 1.78
C LEU A 155 -1.84 -7.94 1.67
N SER A 156 -1.78 -7.13 2.72
CA SER A 156 -0.90 -5.97 2.81
C SER A 156 0.46 -6.26 3.43
N ASP A 157 0.76 -7.54 3.74
CA ASP A 157 2.07 -7.95 4.22
C ASP A 157 3.06 -8.01 3.05
N VAL A 158 3.84 -6.94 2.89
CA VAL A 158 4.79 -6.78 1.77
C VAL A 158 5.90 -7.82 1.78
N ALA A 159 6.33 -8.31 2.95
CA ALA A 159 7.44 -9.27 2.98
C ALA A 159 7.09 -10.62 2.34
N SER A 160 5.80 -10.94 2.22
CA SER A 160 5.36 -12.12 1.47
C SER A 160 5.57 -12.00 -0.05
N TYR A 161 5.81 -10.79 -0.55
CA TYR A 161 5.98 -10.46 -1.96
C TYR A 161 7.42 -10.04 -2.33
N ILE A 162 8.32 -9.90 -1.35
CA ILE A 162 9.74 -9.61 -1.58
C ILE A 162 10.47 -10.91 -1.89
N THR A 163 11.15 -10.97 -3.02
CA THR A 163 12.00 -12.10 -3.41
C THR A 163 13.16 -12.25 -2.42
N LYS A 164 13.40 -13.47 -1.92
CA LYS A 164 14.52 -13.80 -1.01
C LYS A 164 15.85 -13.91 -1.75
#